data_AF-A0A0T6BIP5-F1
#
_entry.id   AF-A0A0T6BIP5-F1
#
_cell.length_a   1.000
_cell.length_b   1.000
_cell.length_c   1.000
_cell.angle_alpha   90.00
_cell.angle_beta   90.00
_cell.angle_gamma   90.00
#
_symmetry.space_group_name_H-M   'P 1'
#
loop_
_entity.id
_entity.type
_entity.pdbx_description
1 polymer ?
#
loop_
_entity_poly.entity_id
_entity_poly.type
_entity_poly.pdbx_seq_one_letter_code
_entity_poly.pdbx_strand_id
1 'polypeptide(L)' 'MTTAIVTFNIKGTEIKTKGRVPKVSRLKDDAKKAMTVLNAINDLKRELGIDVFKLLNGECYDDIRDSVQIKF' A
#
# COMPACT_ATOMS: atom_id res chain seq x y z
N MET A 1 -12.22 11.77 5.53
CA MET A 1 -11.20 10.70 5.70
C MET A 1 -10.04 11.07 4.78
N THR A 2 -8.78 10.97 5.20
CA THR A 2 -7.64 11.31 4.31
C THR A 2 -7.19 10.04 3.60
N THR A 3 -7.06 10.10 2.28
CA THR A 3 -6.64 8.97 1.43
C THR A 3 -5.46 9.41 0.59
N ALA A 4 -4.47 8.53 0.42
CA ALA A 4 -3.39 8.70 -0.54
C ALA A 4 -3.61 7.79 -1.74
N ILE A 5 -3.11 8.17 -2.92
CA ILE A 5 -3.00 7.26 -4.05
C ILE A 5 -1.76 6.39 -3.85
N VAL A 6 -1.97 5.07 -3.85
CA VAL A 6 -0.92 4.06 -3.78
C VAL A 6 -0.83 3.38 -5.14
N THR A 7 0.36 3.43 -5.74
CA THR A 7 0.66 2.74 -7.00
C THR A 7 1.59 1.57 -6.70
N PHE A 8 1.16 0.36 -7.05
CA PHE A 8 1.97 -0.85 -7.01
C PHE A 8 2.50 -1.15 -8.41
N ASN A 9 3.80 -1.34 -8.57
CA ASN A 9 4.39 -1.88 -9.79
C ASN A 9 4.57 -3.39 -9.64
N ILE A 10 3.71 -4.16 -10.31
CA ILE A 10 3.73 -5.63 -10.29
C ILE A 10 4.19 -6.12 -11.66
N LYS A 11 5.45 -6.56 -11.74
CA LYS A 11 6.03 -7.12 -12.98
C LYS A 11 5.83 -6.22 -14.21
N GLY A 12 5.97 -4.90 -14.03
CA GLY A 12 5.80 -3.90 -15.09
C GLY A 12 4.36 -3.41 -15.28
N THR A 13 3.38 -3.95 -14.55
CA THR A 13 2.00 -3.45 -14.53
C THR A 13 1.79 -2.52 -13.35
N GLU A 14 1.29 -1.31 -13.61
CA GLU A 14 0.90 -0.38 -12.55
C GLU A 14 -0.54 -0.64 -12.08
N ILE A 15 -0.71 -0.88 -10.78
CA ILE A 15 -2.03 -0.94 -10.13
C ILE A 15 -2.16 0.28 -9.21
N LYS A 16 -3.15 1.13 -9.48
CA LYS A 16 -3.43 2.34 -8.69
C LYS A 16 -4.66 2.11 -7.83
N THR A 17 -4.54 2.40 -6.55
CA THR A 17 -5.65 2.30 -5.59
C THR A 17 -5.54 3.38 -4.52
N LYS A 18 -6.59 3.53 -3.71
CA LYS A 18 -6.61 4.46 -2.58
C LYS A 18 -6.20 3.72 -1.32
N GLY A 19 -5.23 4.26 -0.59
CA GLY A 19 -4.86 3.84 0.75
C GLY A 19 -5.41 4.80 1.79
N ARG A 20 -6.05 4.28 2.83
CA ARG A 20 -6.50 5.10 3.98
C ARG A 20 -5.31 5.52 4.83
N VAL A 21 -5.17 6.82 5.06
CA VAL A 21 -4.07 7.38 5.87
C VAL A 21 -4.49 7.40 7.35
N PRO A 22 -3.71 6.78 8.26
CA PRO A 22 -4.03 6.80 9.69
C PRO A 22 -3.89 8.22 10.26
N LYS A 23 -4.89 8.65 11.04
CA LYS A 23 -4.93 9.97 11.69
C LYS A 23 -4.27 10.01 13.08
N VAL A 24 -3.40 9.05 13.39
CA VAL A 24 -2.74 8.97 14.70
C VAL A 24 -1.57 9.94 14.71
N SER A 25 -1.68 11.02 15.48
CA SER A 25 -0.68 12.10 15.57
C SER A 25 0.68 11.65 16.08
N ARG A 26 0.73 10.57 16.87
CA ARG A 26 1.96 9.99 17.42
C ARG A 26 2.74 9.10 16.44
N LEU A 27 2.16 8.73 15.30
CA LEU A 27 2.88 7.94 14.29
C LEU A 27 3.86 8.82 13.52
N LYS A 28 5.10 8.33 13.39
CA LYS A 28 6.07 8.89 12.45
C LYS A 28 5.57 8.74 11.02
N ASP A 29 6.00 9.62 10.11
CA ASP A 29 5.48 9.66 8.75
C ASP A 29 5.75 8.38 7.96
N ASP A 30 6.86 7.70 8.18
CA ASP A 30 7.15 6.40 7.55
C ASP A 30 6.19 5.30 8.02
N ALA A 31 5.82 5.30 9.31
CA ALA A 31 4.81 4.38 9.82
C ALA A 31 3.43 4.68 9.23
N LYS A 32 3.09 5.96 9.01
CA LYS A 32 1.85 6.33 8.31
C LYS A 32 1.86 5.86 6.86
N LYS A 33 2.98 6.00 6.15
CA LYS A 33 3.16 5.48 4.78
C LYS A 33 2.96 3.97 4.72
N ALA A 34 3.67 3.22 5.57
CA ALA A 34 3.55 1.77 5.64
C ALA A 34 2.10 1.32 5.90
N MET A 35 1.42 1.91 6.89
CA MET A 35 0.01 1.62 7.17
C MET A 35 -0.92 2.00 6.00
N THR A 36 -0.63 3.09 5.29
CA THR A 36 -1.40 3.51 4.12
C THR A 36 -1.32 2.47 3.01
N VAL A 37 -0.13 1.90 2.78
CA VAL A 37 0.09 0.83 1.80
C VAL A 37 -0.56 -0.47 2.24
N LEU A 38 -0.42 -0.87 3.51
CA LEU A 38 -1.09 -2.06 4.03
C LEU A 38 -2.62 -1.97 3.92
N ASN A 39 -3.19 -0.79 4.18
CA ASN A 39 -4.62 -0.55 3.99
C ASN A 39 -5.01 -0.72 2.52
N ALA A 40 -4.23 -0.16 1.58
CA ALA A 40 -4.45 -0.32 0.15
C ALA A 40 -4.37 -1.79 -0.30
N ILE A 41 -3.39 -2.55 0.19
CA ILE A 41 -3.24 -3.99 -0.09
C ILE A 41 -4.46 -4.76 0.42
N ASN A 42 -4.90 -4.48 1.65
CA ASN A 42 -6.04 -5.15 2.24
C ASN A 42 -7.33 -4.86 1.47
N ASP A 43 -7.53 -3.61 1.03
CA ASP A 43 -8.69 -3.24 0.22
C ASP A 43 -8.64 -3.93 -1.16
N LEU A 44 -7.48 -4.01 -1.83
CA LEU A 44 -7.29 -4.79 -3.07
C LEU A 44 -7.60 -6.29 -2.88
N LYS A 45 -7.16 -6.88 -1.78
CA LYS A 45 -7.42 -8.29 -1.47
C LYS A 45 -8.90 -8.55 -1.19
N ARG A 46 -9.55 -7.68 -0.41
CA ARG A 46 -10.96 -7.83 -0.02
C ARG A 46 -11.92 -7.58 -1.19
N GLU A 47 -11.64 -6.57 -2.01
CA GLU A 47 -12.57 -6.11 -3.04
C GLU A 47 -12.34 -6.78 -4.39
N LEU A 48 -11.09 -7.11 -4.72
CA LEU A 48 -10.70 -7.65 -6.02
C LEU A 48 -10.04 -9.03 -5.95
N GLY A 49 -9.78 -9.56 -4.74
CA GLY A 49 -9.06 -10.83 -4.57
C GLY A 49 -7.57 -10.76 -4.93
N ILE A 50 -7.01 -9.56 -5.08
CA ILE A 50 -5.62 -9.36 -5.50
C ILE A 50 -4.71 -9.43 -4.27
N ASP A 51 -3.88 -10.46 -4.20
CA ASP A 51 -2.86 -10.61 -3.16
C ASP A 51 -1.53 -10.04 -3.62
N VAL A 52 -1.30 -8.75 -3.33
CA VAL A 52 -0.10 -8.01 -3.75
C VAL A 52 1.18 -8.64 -3.21
N PHE A 53 1.17 -9.11 -1.96
CA PHE A 53 2.33 -9.77 -1.34
C PHE A 53 2.73 -11.02 -2.10
N LYS A 54 1.73 -11.86 -2.43
CA LYS A 54 1.96 -13.06 -3.27
C LYS A 54 2.47 -12.71 -4.67
N LEU A 55 1.96 -11.63 -5.27
CA LEU A 55 2.36 -11.23 -6.62
C LEU A 55 3.78 -10.66 -6.71
N LEU A 56 4.25 -10.03 -5.63
CA LEU A 56 5.59 -9.45 -5.51
C LEU A 56 6.59 -10.35 -4.78
N ASN A 57 6.19 -11.56 -4.37
CA ASN A 57 7.01 -12.47 -3.56
C ASN A 57 7.55 -11.82 -2.27
N GLY A 58 6.72 -11.00 -1.60
CA GLY A 58 7.06 -10.37 -0.32
C GLY A 58 6.19 -10.89 0.82
N GLU A 59 6.67 -10.76 2.06
CA GLU A 59 5.95 -11.16 3.28
C GLU A 59 5.59 -9.94 4.15
N CYS A 60 6.32 -8.84 4.00
CA CYS A 60 6.10 -7.60 4.73
C CYS A 60 6.25 -6.36 3.84
N TYR A 61 5.89 -5.19 4.38
CA TYR A 61 5.96 -3.93 3.64
C TYR A 61 7.38 -3.62 3.15
N ASP A 62 8.41 -3.93 3.95
CA ASP A 62 9.80 -3.63 3.58
C ASP A 62 10.25 -4.41 2.34
N ASP A 63 9.75 -5.63 2.13
CA ASP A 63 10.07 -6.47 0.96
C ASP A 63 9.55 -5.87 -0.36
N ILE A 64 8.45 -5.12 -0.28
CA ILE A 64 7.77 -4.57 -1.46
C ILE A 64 7.92 -3.06 -1.59
N ARG A 65 8.59 -2.41 -0.63
CA ARG A 65 8.64 -0.95 -0.50
C ARG A 65 9.08 -0.26 -1.79
N ASP A 66 10.09 -0.80 -2.45
CA ASP A 66 10.67 -0.21 -3.66
C ASP A 66 9.78 -0.40 -4.90
N SER A 67 8.78 -1.28 -4.81
CA SER A 67 7.74 -1.49 -5.83
C SER A 67 6.50 -0.63 -5.61
N VAL A 68 6.51 0.27 -4.61
CA VAL A 68 5.36 1.07 -4.21
C VAL A 68 5.65 2.56 -4.26
N GLN A 69 4.71 3.33 -4.80
CA GLN A 69 4.73 4.79 -4.76
C GLN A 69 3.48 5.31 -4.04
N ILE A 70 3.64 6.32 -3.18
CA ILE A 70 2.55 6.93 -2.42
C ILE A 70 2.49 8.42 -2.75
N LYS A 71 1.30 8.91 -3.12
CA LYS A 71 1.00 10.33 -3.35
C LYS A 71 -0.11 10.79 -2.41
N PHE A 72 0.21 11.72 -1.51
CA PHE A 72 -0.70 12.29 -0.50
C PHE A 72 -1.49 13.47 -1.06
#